data_AF-A0A179BKE8-F1
#
_entry.id   AF-A0A179BKE8-F1
#
_cell.length_a   1.000
_cell.length_b   1.000
_cell.length_c   1.000
_cell.angle_alpha   90.00
_cell.angle_beta   90.00
_cell.angle_gamma   90.00
#
_symmetry.space_group_name_H-M   'P 1'
#
loop_
_entity.id
_entity.type
_entity.pdbx_description
1 polymer ?
#
loop_
_entity_poly.entity_id
_entity_poly.type
_entity_poly.pdbx_seq_one_letter_code
_entity_poly.pdbx_strand_id
1 'polypeptide(L)'
;MNPNISRILWVLAAAALSSTMVPSEAAVGHPSQPAVGNMDKATGGSGTTESGKKYIKILSPVNGAQLSAGTSVVLSYDVTLAPNGNHIHVYVDNHMAGLSHELKGNFSVGKLAPGTHTICIKEATAAHVLIGVNRCIVVTVK
;
A
#
# COMPACT_ATOMS: atom_id res chain seq x y z
N MET A 1 39.45 40.67 0.95
CA MET A 1 39.56 40.37 2.39
C MET A 1 38.92 39.01 2.66
N ASN A 2 39.74 38.05 3.10
CA ASN A 2 39.41 36.75 3.70
C ASN A 2 38.99 36.98 5.19
N PRO A 3 38.64 35.96 6.01
CA PRO A 3 37.67 34.86 5.86
C PRO A 3 36.90 34.60 7.20
N ASN A 4 35.96 33.64 7.24
CA ASN A 4 35.58 32.85 8.43
C ASN A 4 34.59 31.77 7.93
N ILE A 5 34.95 30.56 7.51
CA ILE A 5 35.57 29.43 8.22
C ILE A 5 34.91 29.16 9.57
N SER A 6 33.89 28.31 9.57
CA SER A 6 33.63 27.41 10.70
C SER A 6 33.47 26.00 10.15
N ARG A 7 34.61 25.29 10.11
CA ARG A 7 34.69 23.85 9.86
C ARG A 7 34.39 23.15 11.17
N ILE A 8 33.15 22.70 11.36
CA ILE A 8 32.81 21.82 12.46
C ILE A 8 32.94 20.38 11.96
N LEU A 9 34.15 19.82 12.17
CA LEU A 9 34.38 18.38 12.12
C LEU A 9 33.55 17.73 13.24
N TRP A 10 32.51 16.99 12.87
CA TRP A 10 31.94 16.01 13.79
C TRP A 10 32.82 14.77 13.78
N VAL A 11 33.49 14.57 14.91
CA VAL A 11 34.29 13.38 15.20
C VAL A 11 33.36 12.17 15.23
N LEU A 12 33.72 11.17 14.43
CA LEU A 12 33.17 9.82 14.44
C LEU A 12 33.34 9.19 15.83
N ALA A 13 32.23 8.85 16.48
CA ALA A 13 32.21 7.90 17.59
C ALA A 13 31.43 6.67 17.13
N ALA A 14 32.16 5.69 16.59
CA ALA A 14 31.65 4.35 16.35
C ALA A 14 31.62 3.59 17.68
N ALA A 15 30.46 3.54 18.34
CA ALA A 15 30.22 2.64 19.45
C ALA A 15 29.72 1.30 18.88
N ALA A 16 30.63 0.34 18.76
CA ALA A 16 30.29 -1.05 18.48
C ALA A 16 29.70 -1.68 19.75
N LEU A 17 28.39 -1.96 19.72
CA LEU A 17 27.74 -2.84 20.70
C LEU A 17 27.60 -4.22 20.05
N SER A 18 28.43 -5.14 20.51
CA SER A 18 28.37 -6.56 20.17
C SER A 18 27.16 -7.20 20.85
N SER A 19 26.09 -7.44 20.10
CA SER A 19 25.01 -8.34 20.54
C SER A 19 25.33 -9.76 20.08
N THR A 20 25.53 -10.65 21.05
CA THR A 20 25.65 -12.09 20.84
C THR A 20 24.35 -12.66 20.29
N MET A 21 24.48 -13.42 19.21
CA MET A 21 23.42 -14.09 18.47
C MET A 21 23.06 -15.38 19.21
N VAL A 22 21.78 -15.59 19.52
CA VAL A 22 21.26 -16.89 19.95
C VAL A 22 20.51 -17.50 18.77
N PRO A 23 20.93 -18.65 18.23
CA PRO A 23 20.11 -19.41 17.30
C PRO A 23 19.13 -20.27 18.10
N SER A 24 17.84 -20.18 17.80
CA SER A 24 16.87 -21.21 18.16
C SER A 24 16.45 -21.93 16.89
N GLU A 25 17.07 -23.08 16.66
CA GLU A 25 16.58 -24.09 15.74
C GLU A 25 15.30 -24.73 16.33
N ALA A 26 14.25 -24.75 15.53
CA ALA A 26 13.22 -25.78 15.61
C ALA A 26 12.71 -26.03 14.19
N ALA A 27 13.39 -26.93 13.50
CA ALA A 27 12.91 -27.54 12.28
C ALA A 27 11.78 -28.52 12.63
N VAL A 28 10.59 -28.29 12.05
CA VAL A 28 9.67 -29.37 11.68
C VAL A 28 9.29 -29.09 10.23
N GLY A 29 9.91 -29.84 9.33
CA GLY A 29 9.57 -29.83 7.91
C GLY A 29 8.23 -30.51 7.66
N HIS A 30 7.58 -30.12 6.57
CA HIS A 30 6.56 -30.88 5.84
C HIS A 30 6.48 -30.33 4.40
N PRO A 31 6.07 -31.16 3.42
CA PRO A 31 6.84 -31.37 2.19
C PRO A 31 6.31 -30.62 0.97
N SER A 32 7.23 -30.46 0.02
CA SER A 32 7.06 -30.61 -1.44
C SER A 32 5.77 -30.10 -2.07
N GLN A 33 5.92 -28.97 -2.77
CA GLN A 33 5.05 -28.52 -3.85
C GLN A 33 4.76 -29.65 -4.86
N PRO A 34 3.52 -29.82 -5.33
CA PRO A 34 3.28 -30.26 -6.69
C PRO A 34 3.36 -29.04 -7.62
N ALA A 35 4.26 -29.10 -8.58
CA ALA A 35 4.23 -28.25 -9.75
C ALA A 35 2.94 -28.53 -10.55
N VAL A 36 2.06 -27.53 -10.64
CA VAL A 36 1.08 -27.43 -11.71
C VAL A 36 1.35 -26.11 -12.43
N GLY A 37 1.95 -26.23 -13.61
CA GLY A 37 1.99 -25.13 -14.55
C GLY A 37 0.58 -24.85 -15.04
N ASN A 38 0.21 -23.57 -15.07
CA ASN A 38 -0.60 -23.06 -16.15
C ASN A 38 -0.32 -21.56 -16.27
N MET A 39 0.13 -21.16 -17.45
CA MET A 39 0.46 -19.79 -17.79
C MET A 39 -0.83 -19.13 -18.29
N ASP A 40 -1.71 -18.71 -17.38
CA ASP A 40 -2.87 -17.87 -17.72
C ASP A 40 -2.52 -16.38 -17.68
N LYS A 41 -2.26 -15.89 -18.89
CA LYS A 41 -2.58 -14.56 -19.42
C LYS A 41 -3.38 -13.64 -18.47
N ALA A 42 -2.71 -12.55 -18.09
CA ALA A 42 -3.24 -11.31 -17.50
C ALA A 42 -4.78 -11.17 -17.53
N THR A 43 -5.41 -11.46 -16.39
CA THR A 43 -6.80 -11.04 -16.11
C THR A 43 -6.79 -10.28 -14.80
N GLY A 44 -6.95 -8.97 -14.93
CA GLY A 44 -7.11 -8.07 -13.79
C GLY A 44 -8.35 -8.43 -12.99
N GLY A 45 -8.12 -8.63 -11.70
CA GLY A 45 -9.10 -8.39 -10.65
C GLY A 45 -10.01 -9.57 -10.27
N SER A 46 -9.47 -10.50 -9.48
CA SER A 46 -10.32 -11.43 -8.73
C SER A 46 -10.83 -10.77 -7.45
N GLY A 47 -12.14 -10.86 -7.24
CA GLY A 47 -12.92 -10.41 -6.09
C GLY A 47 -14.36 -10.88 -6.31
N THR A 48 -14.67 -12.08 -5.84
CA THR A 48 -15.95 -12.77 -6.03
C THR A 48 -17.04 -12.22 -5.10
N THR A 49 -18.27 -12.12 -5.61
CA THR A 49 -19.46 -11.53 -4.98
C THR A 49 -20.37 -12.56 -4.30
N GLU A 50 -20.97 -12.21 -3.15
CA GLU A 50 -22.25 -12.69 -2.59
C GLU A 50 -22.67 -11.64 -1.55
N SER A 51 -23.96 -11.40 -1.42
CA SER A 51 -24.48 -10.44 -0.43
C SER A 51 -24.13 -10.95 0.97
N GLY A 52 -23.23 -10.24 1.67
CA GLY A 52 -22.57 -10.70 2.90
C GLY A 52 -21.03 -10.80 2.80
N LYS A 53 -20.43 -10.61 1.62
CA LYS A 53 -18.97 -10.57 1.46
C LYS A 53 -18.44 -9.15 1.72
N LYS A 54 -17.56 -9.01 2.70
CA LYS A 54 -16.65 -7.85 2.84
C LYS A 54 -15.83 -7.67 1.56
N TYR A 55 -15.81 -6.46 1.02
CA TYR A 55 -15.05 -6.16 -0.19
C TYR A 55 -14.64 -4.70 -0.24
N ILE A 56 -13.57 -4.46 -1.01
CA ILE A 56 -13.15 -3.14 -1.43
C ILE A 56 -13.06 -3.18 -2.96
N LYS A 57 -13.85 -2.35 -3.63
CA LYS A 57 -13.84 -2.21 -5.08
C LYS A 57 -13.41 -0.79 -5.45
N ILE A 58 -12.33 -0.69 -6.20
CA ILE A 58 -11.94 0.56 -6.86
C ILE A 58 -12.61 0.57 -8.24
N LEU A 59 -13.45 1.57 -8.49
CA LEU A 59 -14.22 1.74 -9.71
C LEU A 59 -13.46 2.55 -10.76
N SER A 60 -12.76 3.58 -10.32
CA SER A 60 -11.93 4.45 -11.15
C SER A 60 -10.81 5.09 -10.32
N PRO A 61 -9.61 5.30 -10.85
CA PRO A 61 -9.14 4.76 -12.12
C PRO A 61 -9.09 3.23 -12.09
N VAL A 62 -9.18 2.59 -13.26
CA VAL A 62 -9.01 1.14 -13.37
C VAL A 62 -7.53 0.76 -13.23
N ASN A 63 -7.25 -0.48 -12.85
CA ASN A 63 -5.88 -0.98 -12.83
C ASN A 63 -5.23 -0.88 -14.22
N GLY A 64 -4.03 -0.33 -14.29
CA GLY A 64 -3.30 -0.05 -15.52
C GLY A 64 -3.69 1.26 -16.21
N ALA A 65 -4.53 2.10 -15.61
CA ALA A 65 -4.94 3.36 -16.22
C ALA A 65 -3.75 4.30 -16.45
N GLN A 66 -3.78 5.02 -17.58
CA GLN A 66 -2.86 6.11 -17.88
C GLN A 66 -3.52 7.44 -17.53
N LEU A 67 -2.85 8.24 -16.71
CA LEU A 67 -3.36 9.51 -16.19
C LEU A 67 -2.43 10.65 -16.62
N SER A 68 -2.99 11.85 -16.77
CA SER A 68 -2.19 13.04 -17.08
C SER A 68 -1.51 13.60 -15.84
N ALA A 69 -0.22 13.90 -15.97
CA ALA A 69 0.53 14.64 -14.97
C ALA A 69 -0.09 16.02 -14.71
N GLY A 70 0.08 16.54 -13.49
CA GLY A 70 -0.39 17.87 -13.10
C GLY A 70 -1.90 17.99 -12.81
N THR A 71 -2.68 16.95 -13.11
CA THR A 71 -4.11 16.83 -12.76
C THR A 71 -4.27 16.07 -11.45
N SER A 72 -5.25 16.47 -10.63
CA SER A 72 -5.58 15.74 -9.41
C SER A 72 -6.20 14.40 -9.75
N VAL A 73 -5.68 13.32 -9.18
CA VAL A 73 -6.25 11.99 -9.32
C VAL A 73 -7.38 11.82 -8.30
N VAL A 74 -8.53 11.37 -8.79
CA VAL A 74 -9.73 11.12 -7.97
C VAL A 74 -10.04 9.63 -8.03
N LEU A 75 -10.06 8.99 -6.86
CA LEU A 75 -10.39 7.59 -6.68
C LEU A 75 -11.89 7.46 -6.44
N SER A 76 -12.60 6.69 -7.24
CA SER A 76 -13.99 6.28 -6.99
C SER A 76 -14.03 4.83 -6.54
N TYR A 77 -14.84 4.54 -5.51
CA TYR A 77 -14.84 3.23 -4.87
C TYR A 77 -16.20 2.86 -4.27
N ASP A 78 -16.35 1.57 -3.98
CA ASP A 78 -17.48 0.97 -3.27
C ASP A 78 -16.93 -0.08 -2.29
N VAL A 79 -17.28 0.03 -1.02
CA VAL A 79 -16.70 -0.74 0.08
C VAL A 79 -17.80 -1.28 0.96
N THR A 80 -17.63 -2.55 1.35
CA THR A 80 -18.35 -3.15 2.47
C THR A 80 -17.32 -3.61 3.48
N LEU A 81 -17.33 -2.96 4.65
CA LEU A 81 -16.43 -3.26 5.76
C LEU A 81 -16.69 -4.66 6.33
N ALA A 82 -15.65 -5.26 6.92
CA ALA A 82 -15.75 -6.39 7.81
C ALA A 82 -16.47 -6.00 9.13
N PRO A 83 -16.98 -6.99 9.90
CA PRO A 83 -17.70 -6.71 11.16
C PRO A 83 -16.93 -5.87 12.19
N ASN A 84 -15.60 -5.93 12.20
CA ASN A 84 -14.72 -5.14 13.06
C ASN A 84 -14.09 -3.93 12.35
N GLY A 85 -14.47 -3.67 11.10
CA GLY A 85 -14.08 -2.49 10.35
C GLY A 85 -14.76 -1.22 10.84
N ASN A 86 -14.12 -0.09 10.58
CA ASN A 86 -14.67 1.21 10.93
C ASN A 86 -14.56 2.23 9.78
N HIS A 87 -13.43 2.27 9.09
CA HIS A 87 -13.19 3.20 8.00
C HIS A 87 -12.11 2.65 7.05
N ILE A 88 -11.84 3.40 5.98
CA ILE A 88 -10.79 3.05 5.03
C ILE A 88 -9.64 4.05 5.08
N HIS A 89 -8.43 3.57 4.83
CA HIS A 89 -7.23 4.37 4.57
C HIS A 89 -6.87 4.25 3.09
N VAL A 90 -6.54 5.38 2.49
CA VAL A 90 -6.04 5.46 1.11
C VAL A 90 -4.54 5.68 1.16
N TYR A 91 -3.80 4.88 0.39
CA TYR A 91 -2.35 4.94 0.28
C TYR A 91 -1.93 5.18 -1.17
N VAL A 92 -0.84 5.92 -1.36
CA VAL A 92 -0.11 6.06 -2.62
C VAL A 92 1.34 5.66 -2.34
N ASP A 93 1.85 4.67 -3.06
CA ASP A 93 3.22 4.16 -2.92
C ASP A 93 3.60 3.87 -1.46
N ASN A 94 2.70 3.17 -0.76
CA ASN A 94 2.83 2.82 0.66
C ASN A 94 2.80 4.00 1.64
N HIS A 95 2.65 5.24 1.18
CA HIS A 95 2.42 6.42 2.03
C HIS A 95 0.92 6.70 2.18
N MET A 96 0.48 7.01 3.39
CA MET A 96 -0.92 7.35 3.64
C MET A 96 -1.27 8.69 2.98
N ALA A 97 -2.24 8.67 2.09
CA ALA A 97 -2.83 9.87 1.47
C ALA A 97 -3.97 10.44 2.31
N GLY A 98 -4.67 9.58 3.08
CA GLY A 98 -5.68 9.98 4.05
C GLY A 98 -6.63 8.85 4.39
N LEU A 99 -7.77 9.20 5.00
CA LEU A 99 -8.81 8.25 5.41
C LEU A 99 -10.20 8.74 5.02
N SER A 100 -11.17 7.82 4.96
CA SER A 100 -12.58 8.14 4.68
C SER A 100 -13.51 7.22 5.47
N HIS A 101 -14.57 7.79 6.03
CA HIS A 101 -15.73 7.05 6.56
C HIS A 101 -16.83 6.86 5.50
N GLU A 102 -16.78 7.59 4.38
CA GLU A 102 -17.65 7.35 3.25
C GLU A 102 -17.20 6.06 2.58
N LEU A 103 -18.07 5.05 2.52
CA LEU A 103 -17.74 3.71 2.00
C LEU A 103 -18.01 3.58 0.51
N LYS A 104 -18.76 4.50 -0.07
CA LYS A 104 -19.04 4.55 -1.50
C LYS A 104 -19.05 6.00 -1.93
N GLY A 105 -18.09 6.37 -2.76
CA GLY A 105 -17.91 7.78 -3.10
C GLY A 105 -16.64 8.03 -3.88
N ASN A 106 -16.09 9.22 -3.66
CA ASN A 106 -14.86 9.68 -4.27
C ASN A 106 -13.86 10.15 -3.21
N PHE A 107 -12.57 9.97 -3.48
CA PHE A 107 -11.47 10.44 -2.63
C PHE A 107 -10.39 11.04 -3.53
N SER A 108 -10.05 12.31 -3.30
CA SER A 108 -8.96 12.95 -4.03
C SER A 108 -7.63 12.54 -3.41
N VAL A 109 -6.78 11.86 -4.19
CA VAL A 109 -5.40 11.55 -3.76
C VAL A 109 -4.42 12.68 -4.10
N GLY A 110 -4.91 13.76 -4.72
CA GLY A 110 -4.11 14.90 -5.14
C GLY A 110 -3.36 14.65 -6.45
N LYS A 111 -2.38 15.50 -6.73
CA LYS A 111 -1.53 15.39 -7.92
C LYS A 111 -0.42 14.39 -7.67
N LEU A 112 -0.20 13.51 -8.63
CA LEU A 112 0.91 12.56 -8.62
C LEU A 112 2.02 13.03 -9.56
N ALA A 113 3.26 12.69 -9.24
CA ALA A 113 4.39 12.93 -10.14
C ALA A 113 4.25 12.05 -11.40
N PRO A 114 4.93 12.38 -12.52
CA PRO A 114 5.05 11.44 -13.64
C PRO A 114 5.74 10.14 -13.18
N GLY A 115 5.19 8.99 -13.56
CA GLY A 115 5.70 7.68 -13.15
C GLY A 115 4.62 6.65 -12.87
N THR A 116 5.05 5.48 -12.42
CA THR A 116 4.14 4.40 -11.99
C THR A 116 3.85 4.54 -10.50
N HIS A 117 2.57 4.56 -10.15
CA HIS A 117 2.11 4.68 -8.77
C HIS A 117 1.20 3.52 -8.40
N THR A 118 1.33 3.01 -7.17
CA THR A 118 0.39 2.05 -6.59
C THR A 118 -0.55 2.77 -5.64
N ILE A 119 -1.85 2.70 -5.91
CA ILE A 119 -2.90 3.27 -5.06
C ILE A 119 -3.62 2.12 -4.37
N CYS A 120 -3.69 2.14 -3.04
CA CYS A 120 -4.37 1.11 -2.25
C CYS A 120 -5.44 1.71 -1.35
N ILE A 121 -6.58 1.04 -1.26
CA ILE A 121 -7.54 1.23 -0.17
C ILE A 121 -7.36 0.05 0.79
N LYS A 122 -7.20 0.35 2.08
CA LYS A 122 -7.06 -0.63 3.16
C LYS A 122 -8.11 -0.37 4.22
N GLU A 123 -8.73 -1.41 4.73
CA GLU A 123 -9.68 -1.31 5.82
C GLU A 123 -8.96 -1.11 7.17
N ALA A 124 -9.53 -0.27 8.04
CA ALA A 124 -9.03 0.00 9.38
C ALA A 124 -10.13 -0.13 10.44
N THR A 125 -9.73 -0.53 11.64
CA THR A 125 -10.56 -0.47 12.85
C THR A 125 -10.65 0.97 13.38
N ALA A 126 -11.53 1.22 14.36
CA ALA A 126 -11.62 2.54 15.02
C ALA A 126 -10.30 2.96 15.71
N ALA A 127 -9.48 1.99 16.10
CA ALA A 127 -8.14 2.22 16.66
C ALA A 127 -7.05 2.42 15.58
N HIS A 128 -7.43 2.67 14.32
CA HIS A 128 -6.52 2.83 13.17
C HIS A 128 -5.62 1.63 12.88
N VAL A 129 -5.96 0.45 13.41
CA VAL A 129 -5.29 -0.81 13.08
C VAL A 129 -5.80 -1.29 11.73
N LEU A 130 -4.89 -1.45 10.76
CA LEU A 130 -5.22 -2.01 9.45
C LEU A 130 -5.62 -3.48 9.59
N ILE A 131 -6.70 -3.87 8.92
CA ILE A 131 -7.17 -5.24 8.87
C ILE A 131 -7.07 -5.76 7.42
N GLY A 132 -6.88 -7.08 7.27
CA GLY A 132 -6.37 -7.68 6.02
C GLY A 132 -7.17 -7.46 4.74
N VAL A 133 -8.35 -6.86 4.78
CA VAL A 133 -9.12 -6.50 3.58
C VAL A 133 -8.48 -5.27 2.94
N ASN A 134 -7.94 -5.44 1.73
CA ASN A 134 -7.37 -4.36 0.95
C ASN A 134 -7.60 -4.57 -0.54
N ARG A 135 -7.48 -3.47 -1.30
CA ARG A 135 -7.41 -3.51 -2.76
C ARG A 135 -6.45 -2.47 -3.27
N CYS A 136 -5.62 -2.85 -4.23
CA CYS A 136 -4.69 -1.95 -4.90
C CYS A 136 -4.91 -1.93 -6.41
N ILE A 137 -4.58 -0.80 -7.01
CA ILE A 137 -4.41 -0.62 -8.45
C ILE A 137 -3.04 0.00 -8.71
N VAL A 138 -2.50 -0.27 -9.88
CA VAL A 138 -1.31 0.40 -10.42
C VAL A 138 -1.79 1.34 -11.51
N VAL A 139 -1.31 2.58 -11.49
CA VAL A 139 -1.57 3.57 -12.54
C VAL A 139 -0.26 4.13 -13.07
N THR A 140 -0.27 4.66 -14.28
CA THR A 140 0.88 5.35 -14.86
C THR A 140 0.51 6.79 -15.18
N VAL A 141 1.25 7.72 -14.60
CA VAL A 141 1.08 9.16 -14.83
C VAL A 141 2.10 9.59 -15.87
N LYS A 142 1.63 10.27 -16.93
CA LYS A 142 2.44 10.75 -18.06
C LYS A 142 2.27 12.24 -18.28
#